data_AF-A0A0F9C7E8-F1
#
_entry.id   AF-A0A0F9C7E8-F1
#
_cell.length_a   1.000
_cell.length_b   1.000
_cell.length_c   1.000
_cell.angle_alpha   90.00
_cell.angle_beta   90.00
_cell.angle_gamma   90.00
#
_symmetry.space_group_name_H-M   'P 1'
#
loop_
_entity.id
_entity.type
_entity.pdbx_description
1 polymer ?
#
loop_
_entity_poly.entity_id
_entity_poly.type
_entity_poly.pdbx_seq_one_letter_code
_entity_poly.pdbx_strand_id
1 'polypeptide(L)'
;MPVADLQLNYRRDNDSSRTSYSLLGAQDFAYLSAEYFLAGREQDLLSDSRLTFSKQDVNNNLLGAFAASELEFGDITATQIGSRYNGQYGRGFKFSNYQLDRKIDNNRINLTGAIQPGWDVELYRNGILIEQQLSLADGRYIFDSIDLLYGENNFELIFYGPQGQVERKTEYYFIDGNQLAQGEAAYEISVSEQGKQLLGSESNTQQSGWLAAGRYERGLTDNIAIYTGAMAQKREGDEFYQFAFGSNINLFE
;
A
#
# COMPACT_ATOMS: atom_id res chain seq x y z
N MET A 1 1.09 -20.09 -6.54
CA MET A 1 1.40 -20.27 -7.98
C MET A 1 1.91 -18.94 -8.48
N PRO A 2 3.03 -18.88 -9.22
CA PRO A 2 3.46 -17.63 -9.81
C PRO A 2 2.37 -17.13 -10.76
N VAL A 3 1.87 -15.93 -10.54
CA VAL A 3 0.92 -15.28 -11.45
C VAL A 3 1.62 -14.08 -12.04
N ALA A 4 1.62 -14.00 -13.37
CA ALA A 4 2.16 -12.87 -14.11
C ALA A 4 1.20 -12.53 -15.23
N ASP A 5 0.93 -11.24 -15.41
CA ASP A 5 0.08 -10.71 -16.45
C ASP A 5 0.87 -9.71 -17.30
N LEU A 6 0.79 -9.88 -18.61
CA LEU A 6 1.52 -9.11 -19.61
C LEU A 6 0.52 -8.45 -20.56
N GLN A 7 0.58 -7.13 -20.65
CA GLN A 7 -0.21 -6.34 -21.58
C GLN A 7 0.69 -5.67 -22.62
N LEU A 8 0.26 -5.72 -23.88
CA LEU A 8 0.90 -5.04 -25.02
C LEU A 8 -0.14 -4.13 -25.68
N ASN A 9 0.21 -2.87 -25.88
CA ASN A 9 -0.67 -1.87 -26.49
C ASN A 9 0.02 -1.25 -27.72
N TYR A 10 -0.69 -1.20 -28.84
CA TYR A 10 -0.27 -0.49 -30.05
C TYR A 10 -1.38 0.45 -30.48
N ARG A 11 -1.07 1.74 -30.59
CA ARG A 11 -1.99 2.78 -31.07
C ARG A 11 -1.37 3.46 -32.28
N ARG A 12 -2.14 3.61 -33.35
CA ARG A 12 -1.75 4.35 -34.54
C ARG A 12 -2.82 5.40 -34.88
N ASP A 13 -2.40 6.65 -34.92
CA ASP A 13 -3.13 7.78 -35.49
C ASP A 13 -2.46 8.20 -36.81
N ASN A 14 -3.07 9.11 -37.58
CA ASN A 14 -2.60 9.48 -38.93
C ASN A 14 -1.11 9.88 -38.98
N ASP A 15 -0.60 10.51 -37.92
CA ASP A 15 0.76 11.07 -37.86
C ASP A 15 1.69 10.38 -36.86
N SER A 16 1.22 9.41 -36.07
CA SER A 16 2.05 8.75 -35.05
C SER A 16 1.63 7.32 -34.74
N SER A 17 2.61 6.47 -34.44
CA SER A 17 2.40 5.20 -33.75
C SER A 17 2.96 5.29 -32.33
N ARG A 18 2.33 4.60 -31.39
CA ARG A 18 2.81 4.43 -30.02
C ARG A 18 2.68 2.97 -29.64
N THR A 19 3.77 2.40 -29.14
CA THR A 19 3.79 1.06 -28.54
C THR A 19 4.12 1.19 -27.05
N SER A 20 3.35 0.51 -26.20
CA SER A 20 3.64 0.37 -24.77
C SER A 20 3.40 -1.06 -24.30
N TYR A 21 4.03 -1.40 -23.19
CA TYR A 21 3.89 -2.68 -22.52
C TYR A 21 3.87 -2.51 -21.01
N SER A 22 3.22 -3.46 -20.33
CA SER A 22 3.26 -3.57 -18.88
C SER A 22 3.24 -5.03 -18.46
N LEU A 23 3.98 -5.34 -17.42
CA LEU A 23 4.10 -6.65 -16.80
C LEU A 23 3.86 -6.48 -15.30
N LEU A 24 2.93 -7.23 -14.74
CA LEU A 24 2.71 -7.29 -13.30
C LEU A 24 2.68 -8.74 -12.84
N GLY A 25 3.06 -9.00 -11.60
CA GLY A 25 2.98 -10.35 -11.06
C GLY A 25 3.44 -10.48 -9.62
N ALA A 26 3.17 -11.66 -9.08
CA ALA A 26 3.58 -12.06 -7.73
C ALA A 26 4.12 -13.50 -7.74
N GLN A 27 5.23 -13.72 -7.05
CA GLN A 27 5.91 -15.02 -6.97
C GLN A 27 6.56 -15.23 -5.61
N ASP A 28 6.58 -16.47 -5.12
CA ASP A 28 7.36 -16.83 -3.93
C ASP A 28 8.80 -17.16 -4.35
N PHE A 29 9.78 -16.46 -3.77
CA PHE A 29 11.19 -16.69 -4.01
C PHE A 29 11.99 -16.63 -2.71
N ALA A 30 12.78 -17.66 -2.41
CA ALA A 30 13.66 -17.71 -1.24
C ALA A 30 12.97 -17.39 0.11
N TYR A 31 11.76 -17.92 0.33
CA TYR A 31 10.90 -17.66 1.50
C TYR A 31 10.41 -16.20 1.64
N LEU A 32 10.47 -15.44 0.55
CA LEU A 32 9.91 -14.11 0.42
C LEU A 32 8.81 -14.15 -0.63
N SER A 33 7.80 -13.32 -0.45
CA SER A 33 6.86 -12.96 -1.51
C SER A 33 7.49 -11.83 -2.31
N ALA A 34 7.57 -11.98 -3.63
CA ALA A 34 8.06 -10.96 -4.54
C ALA A 34 6.90 -10.46 -5.41
N GLU A 35 6.63 -9.18 -5.35
CA GLU A 35 5.65 -8.49 -6.18
C GLU A 35 6.39 -7.54 -7.12
N TYR A 36 6.02 -7.54 -8.39
CA TYR A 36 6.64 -6.68 -9.39
C TYR A 36 5.64 -6.07 -10.35
N PHE A 37 5.92 -4.84 -10.76
CA PHE A 37 5.28 -4.13 -11.85
C PHE A 37 6.36 -3.45 -12.69
N LEU A 38 6.35 -3.67 -14.01
CA LEU A 38 7.27 -3.04 -14.95
C LEU A 38 6.44 -2.50 -16.12
N ALA A 39 6.69 -1.27 -16.53
CA ALA A 39 6.05 -0.68 -17.71
C ALA A 39 7.05 0.10 -18.56
N GLY A 40 6.81 0.12 -19.86
CA GLY A 40 7.67 0.82 -20.82
C GLY A 40 6.95 1.20 -22.11
N ARG A 41 7.60 2.06 -22.89
CA ARG A 41 7.13 2.60 -24.18
C ARG A 41 8.31 2.90 -25.10
N GLU A 42 8.06 3.11 -26.39
CA GLU A 42 9.09 3.29 -27.44
C GLU A 42 10.22 4.29 -27.10
N GLN A 43 9.93 5.36 -26.37
CA GLN A 43 10.91 6.40 -26.01
C GLN A 43 11.50 6.22 -24.60
N ASP A 44 10.93 5.33 -23.81
CA ASP A 44 11.27 5.11 -22.41
C ASP A 44 10.95 3.66 -22.05
N LEU A 45 11.95 2.79 -22.23
CA LEU A 45 11.80 1.35 -22.11
C LEU A 45 11.55 0.90 -20.66
N LEU A 46 11.74 1.76 -19.67
CA LEU A 46 11.39 1.46 -18.28
C LEU A 46 10.86 2.72 -17.61
N SER A 47 9.65 3.09 -18.01
CA SER A 47 8.97 4.29 -17.54
C SER A 47 8.43 4.17 -16.12
N ASP A 48 8.16 2.94 -15.65
CA ASP A 48 7.79 2.65 -14.27
C ASP A 48 8.31 1.27 -13.87
N SER A 49 8.83 1.17 -12.65
CA SER A 49 9.27 -0.08 -12.06
C SER A 49 8.94 -0.11 -10.57
N ARG A 50 8.28 -1.16 -10.13
CA ARG A 50 8.03 -1.41 -8.71
C ARG A 50 8.41 -2.84 -8.43
N LEU A 51 9.31 -3.04 -7.47
CA LEU A 51 9.76 -4.35 -7.04
C LEU A 51 9.76 -4.38 -5.51
N THR A 52 8.82 -5.12 -4.94
CA THR A 52 8.64 -5.25 -3.50
C THR A 52 8.88 -6.69 -3.09
N PHE A 53 9.69 -6.89 -2.06
CA PHE A 53 9.87 -8.18 -1.42
C PHE A 53 9.33 -8.11 -0.01
N SER A 54 8.51 -9.08 0.37
CA SER A 54 7.94 -9.14 1.70
C SER A 54 8.11 -10.51 2.34
N LYS A 55 8.11 -10.53 3.67
CA LYS A 55 8.04 -11.74 4.47
C LYS A 55 7.08 -11.51 5.61
N GLN A 56 6.19 -12.47 5.82
CA GLN A 56 5.16 -12.41 6.85
C GLN A 56 5.27 -13.65 7.75
N ASP A 57 5.09 -13.47 9.06
CA ASP A 57 5.01 -14.55 10.05
C ASP A 57 3.91 -14.22 11.06
N VAL A 58 2.86 -15.06 11.05
CA VAL A 58 1.69 -14.94 11.94
C VAL A 58 2.07 -15.02 13.42
N ASN A 59 3.20 -15.65 13.75
CA ASN A 59 3.66 -15.83 15.12
C ASN A 59 4.62 -14.72 15.57
N ASN A 60 4.81 -13.67 14.77
CA ASN A 60 5.65 -12.52 15.09
C ASN A 60 7.12 -12.89 15.40
N ASN A 61 7.70 -13.91 14.75
CA ASN A 61 9.08 -14.32 15.02
C ASN A 61 10.12 -13.61 14.13
N LEU A 62 9.70 -12.69 13.24
CA LEU A 62 10.65 -11.97 12.42
C LEU A 62 11.45 -10.98 13.29
N LEU A 63 12.72 -10.77 12.95
CA LEU A 63 13.63 -9.88 13.68
C LEU A 63 13.82 -10.19 15.19
N GLY A 64 13.49 -11.40 15.65
CA GLY A 64 13.79 -11.87 17.01
C GLY A 64 13.21 -10.97 18.10
N ALA A 65 14.05 -10.18 18.77
CA ALA A 65 13.66 -9.32 19.89
C ALA A 65 12.63 -8.23 19.52
N PHE A 66 12.51 -7.89 18.24
CA PHE A 66 11.51 -6.93 17.77
C PHE A 66 10.12 -7.54 17.60
N ALA A 67 10.00 -8.88 17.63
CA ALA A 67 8.75 -9.60 17.42
C ALA A 67 7.97 -9.08 16.20
N ALA A 68 8.64 -8.92 15.07
CA ALA A 68 8.03 -8.42 13.85
C ALA A 68 7.16 -9.53 13.21
N SER A 69 6.00 -9.13 12.73
CA SER A 69 5.08 -9.96 11.94
C SER A 69 5.34 -9.83 10.44
N GLU A 70 5.91 -8.69 10.02
CA GLU A 70 6.13 -8.39 8.61
C GLU A 70 7.44 -7.63 8.39
N LEU A 71 8.09 -7.97 7.27
CA LEU A 71 9.23 -7.28 6.70
C LEU A 71 8.93 -6.99 5.24
N GLU A 72 9.17 -5.76 4.80
CA GLU A 72 9.06 -5.33 3.40
C GLU A 72 10.34 -4.58 3.00
N PHE A 73 10.86 -4.84 1.80
CA PHE A 73 11.98 -4.11 1.24
C PHE A 73 11.91 -4.00 -0.28
N GLY A 74 12.64 -3.03 -0.82
CA GLY A 74 12.57 -2.64 -2.22
C GLY A 74 11.71 -1.41 -2.38
N ASP A 75 10.84 -1.37 -3.38
CA ASP A 75 9.93 -0.23 -3.57
C ASP A 75 8.76 -0.36 -2.59
N ILE A 76 8.79 0.45 -1.53
CA ILE A 76 7.81 0.40 -0.43
C ILE A 76 7.05 1.71 -0.30
N THR A 77 5.87 1.65 0.29
CA THR A 77 5.19 2.82 0.84
C THR A 77 5.67 3.07 2.26
N ALA A 78 5.96 4.33 2.58
CA ALA A 78 6.37 4.73 3.93
C ALA A 78 5.23 4.55 4.93
N THR A 79 5.59 4.34 6.20
CA THR A 79 4.66 4.31 7.33
C THR A 79 3.83 5.58 7.37
N GLN A 80 2.51 5.41 7.42
CA GLN A 80 1.58 6.53 7.50
C GLN A 80 1.60 7.16 8.90
N ILE A 81 1.77 8.49 8.95
CA ILE A 81 1.70 9.28 10.18
C ILE A 81 0.53 10.26 10.08
N GLY A 82 -0.45 10.12 10.98
CA GLY A 82 -1.67 10.94 10.99
C GLY A 82 -2.67 10.54 9.90
N SER A 83 -3.58 11.44 9.55
CA SER A 83 -4.72 11.13 8.67
C SER A 83 -4.46 11.28 7.18
N ARG A 84 -3.26 11.71 6.76
CA ARG A 84 -2.92 11.85 5.33
C ARG A 84 -2.13 10.63 4.90
N TYR A 85 -2.73 9.80 4.04
CA TYR A 85 -2.01 8.71 3.40
C TYR A 85 -0.95 9.26 2.44
N ASN A 86 0.28 8.78 2.58
CA ASN A 86 1.35 9.01 1.60
C ASN A 86 1.56 7.73 0.80
N GLY A 87 0.84 7.59 -0.30
CA GLY A 87 0.96 6.45 -1.20
C GLY A 87 2.21 6.46 -2.07
N GLN A 88 3.14 7.41 -1.93
CA GLN A 88 4.31 7.46 -2.81
C GLN A 88 5.30 6.33 -2.49
N TYR A 89 5.66 5.55 -3.51
CA TYR A 89 6.74 4.57 -3.38
C TYR A 89 8.11 5.24 -3.26
N GLY A 90 8.93 4.67 -2.42
CA GLY A 90 10.36 4.94 -2.36
C GLY A 90 11.10 3.64 -2.10
N ARG A 91 12.30 3.52 -2.66
CA ARG A 91 13.17 2.40 -2.34
C ARG A 91 13.53 2.44 -0.86
N GLY A 92 13.36 1.35 -0.13
CA GLY A 92 13.51 1.36 1.32
C GLY A 92 13.25 0.03 1.99
N PHE A 93 13.07 0.12 3.31
CA PHE A 93 12.78 -0.98 4.20
C PHE A 93 11.66 -0.58 5.16
N LYS A 94 10.76 -1.51 5.45
CA LYS A 94 9.67 -1.34 6.41
C LYS A 94 9.50 -2.62 7.20
N PHE A 95 9.14 -2.49 8.47
CA PHE A 95 8.82 -3.63 9.32
C PHE A 95 7.77 -3.24 10.34
N SER A 96 6.97 -4.23 10.75
CA SER A 96 5.87 -4.04 11.70
C SER A 96 5.60 -5.31 12.48
N ASN A 97 4.82 -5.18 13.55
CA ASN A 97 4.20 -6.30 14.26
C ASN A 97 2.65 -6.29 14.17
N TYR A 98 2.08 -5.57 13.19
CA TYR A 98 0.64 -5.63 12.93
C TYR A 98 0.22 -7.05 12.59
N GLN A 99 -0.92 -7.49 13.12
CA GLN A 99 -1.50 -8.77 12.67
C GLN A 99 -1.83 -8.64 11.18
N LEU A 100 -1.55 -9.70 10.42
CA LEU A 100 -1.57 -9.70 8.94
C LEU A 100 -2.95 -9.40 8.34
N ASP A 101 -3.99 -9.57 9.15
CA ASP A 101 -5.39 -9.27 8.89
C ASP A 101 -5.83 -7.86 9.34
N ARG A 102 -4.94 -7.05 9.96
CA ARG A 102 -5.33 -5.86 10.76
C ARG A 102 -4.37 -4.66 10.63
N LYS A 103 -4.03 -4.26 9.40
CA LYS A 103 -3.46 -2.91 9.15
C LYS A 103 -4.58 -1.88 9.06
N ILE A 104 -5.23 -1.59 10.18
CA ILE A 104 -6.30 -0.59 10.23
C ILE A 104 -5.80 0.59 11.05
N ASP A 105 -5.89 1.78 10.48
CA ASP A 105 -5.53 3.04 11.15
C ASP A 105 -6.81 3.74 11.58
N ASN A 106 -7.10 3.73 12.90
CA ASN A 106 -8.22 4.51 13.46
C ASN A 106 -9.57 4.24 12.77
N ASN A 107 -9.93 2.95 12.64
CA ASN A 107 -11.11 2.46 11.91
C ASN A 107 -11.13 2.87 10.43
N ARG A 108 -9.96 3.05 9.81
CA ARG A 108 -9.83 3.25 8.36
C ARG A 108 -8.81 2.32 7.76
N ILE A 109 -9.02 1.98 6.50
CA ILE A 109 -8.08 1.19 5.70
C ILE A 109 -7.70 1.94 4.43
N ASN A 110 -6.52 1.61 3.91
CA ASN A 110 -6.13 1.96 2.55
C ASN A 110 -6.14 0.67 1.74
N LEU A 111 -6.96 0.61 0.69
CA LEU A 111 -6.98 -0.52 -0.24
C LEU A 111 -6.14 -0.15 -1.46
N THR A 112 -4.99 -0.79 -1.59
CA THR A 112 -4.04 -0.50 -2.67
C THR A 112 -3.51 -1.78 -3.28
N GLY A 113 -3.20 -1.74 -4.57
CA GLY A 113 -2.60 -2.89 -5.25
C GLY A 113 -2.22 -2.60 -6.69
N ALA A 114 -1.35 -3.44 -7.24
CA ALA A 114 -0.99 -3.36 -8.65
C ALA A 114 -2.20 -3.65 -9.55
N ILE A 115 -2.24 -2.97 -10.68
CA ILE A 115 -3.24 -3.18 -11.73
C ILE A 115 -2.61 -2.88 -13.08
N GLN A 116 -3.10 -3.47 -14.15
CA GLN A 116 -2.66 -3.09 -15.49
C GLN A 116 -3.13 -1.66 -15.84
N PRO A 117 -2.33 -0.90 -16.60
CA PRO A 117 -2.75 0.40 -17.11
C PRO A 117 -4.02 0.32 -17.97
N GLY A 118 -4.85 1.36 -17.87
CA GLY A 118 -6.10 1.51 -18.60
C GLY A 118 -7.28 0.74 -18.01
N TRP A 119 -7.09 0.00 -16.93
CA TRP A 119 -8.20 -0.66 -16.24
C TRP A 119 -8.97 0.30 -15.34
N ASP A 120 -10.25 0.00 -15.16
CA ASP A 120 -11.15 0.66 -14.21
C ASP A 120 -11.28 -0.21 -12.95
N VAL A 121 -11.52 0.42 -11.80
CA VAL A 121 -11.76 -0.27 -10.53
C VAL A 121 -12.94 0.35 -9.82
N GLU A 122 -13.92 -0.47 -9.46
CA GLU A 122 -15.01 -0.11 -8.57
C GLU A 122 -14.76 -0.73 -7.20
N LEU A 123 -15.01 0.04 -6.15
CA LEU A 123 -14.94 -0.41 -4.77
C LEU A 123 -16.35 -0.40 -4.16
N TYR A 124 -16.78 -1.56 -3.70
CA TYR A 124 -18.05 -1.76 -3.00
C TYR A 124 -17.79 -2.08 -1.52
N ARG A 125 -18.68 -1.63 -0.63
CA ARG A 125 -18.77 -2.09 0.76
C ARG A 125 -20.16 -2.61 1.02
N ASN A 126 -20.28 -3.87 1.43
CA ASN A 126 -21.55 -4.54 1.71
C ASN A 126 -22.56 -4.40 0.53
N GLY A 127 -22.07 -4.53 -0.70
CA GLY A 127 -22.85 -4.44 -1.93
C GLY A 127 -23.19 -3.01 -2.40
N ILE A 128 -22.71 -1.97 -1.70
CA ILE A 128 -22.92 -0.57 -2.07
C ILE A 128 -21.63 -0.01 -2.66
N LEU A 129 -21.71 0.59 -3.86
CA LEU A 129 -20.59 1.29 -4.47
C LEU A 129 -20.18 2.48 -3.60
N ILE A 130 -18.94 2.50 -3.14
CA ILE A 130 -18.40 3.59 -2.32
C ILE A 130 -17.48 4.51 -3.13
N GLU A 131 -16.68 3.98 -4.05
CA GLU A 131 -15.76 4.75 -4.88
C GLU A 131 -15.45 4.03 -6.19
N GLN A 132 -14.98 4.76 -7.20
CA GLN A 132 -14.48 4.20 -8.46
C GLN A 132 -13.29 4.99 -8.99
N GLN A 133 -12.38 4.31 -9.67
CA GLN A 133 -11.24 4.89 -10.37
C GLN A 133 -11.27 4.41 -11.82
N LEU A 134 -11.17 5.34 -12.77
CA LEU A 134 -11.30 5.05 -14.21
C LEU A 134 -9.97 5.24 -14.91
N SER A 135 -9.65 4.35 -15.85
CA SER A 135 -8.53 4.40 -16.76
C SER A 135 -7.20 4.69 -16.04
N LEU A 136 -6.88 3.87 -15.03
CA LEU A 136 -5.68 4.04 -14.22
C LEU A 136 -4.42 3.96 -15.08
N ALA A 137 -3.60 5.01 -15.10
CA ALA A 137 -2.40 5.06 -15.92
C ALA A 137 -1.15 4.54 -15.18
N ASP A 138 -1.12 4.68 -13.86
CA ASP A 138 0.07 4.48 -13.02
C ASP A 138 0.27 3.00 -12.61
N GLY A 139 -0.55 2.10 -13.15
CA GLY A 139 -0.49 0.66 -12.85
C GLY A 139 -0.76 0.30 -11.38
N ARG A 140 -1.49 1.15 -10.66
CA ARG A 140 -1.91 0.93 -9.28
C ARG A 140 -3.27 1.59 -9.03
N TYR A 141 -4.09 0.97 -8.20
CA TYR A 141 -5.25 1.62 -7.58
C TYR A 141 -4.95 1.99 -6.13
N ILE A 142 -5.56 3.08 -5.65
CA ILE A 142 -5.43 3.55 -4.27
C ILE A 142 -6.77 4.08 -3.79
N PHE A 143 -7.50 3.30 -3.00
CA PHE A 143 -8.64 3.82 -2.24
C PHE A 143 -8.15 4.14 -0.84
N ASP A 144 -7.97 5.42 -0.56
CA ASP A 144 -7.40 5.88 0.71
C ASP A 144 -8.49 6.18 1.74
N SER A 145 -8.12 6.04 3.02
CA SER A 145 -8.93 6.52 4.16
C SER A 145 -10.36 5.97 4.18
N ILE A 146 -10.57 4.73 3.74
CA ILE A 146 -11.89 4.11 3.67
C ILE A 146 -12.34 3.76 5.08
N ASP A 147 -13.43 4.39 5.54
CA ASP A 147 -13.98 4.16 6.86
C ASP A 147 -14.45 2.69 7.02
N LEU A 148 -14.14 2.10 8.17
CA LEU A 148 -14.71 0.86 8.64
C LEU A 148 -15.87 1.15 9.58
N LEU A 149 -16.97 0.45 9.37
CA LEU A 149 -18.15 0.49 10.23
C LEU A 149 -18.03 -0.58 11.31
N TYR A 150 -18.78 -0.41 12.41
CA TYR A 150 -18.93 -1.48 13.39
C TYR A 150 -19.62 -2.70 12.75
N GLY A 151 -19.15 -3.90 13.09
CA GLY A 151 -19.57 -5.18 12.54
C GLY A 151 -18.79 -5.59 11.28
N GLU A 152 -19.49 -6.26 10.36
CA GLU A 152 -18.91 -6.80 9.14
C GLU A 152 -18.73 -5.72 8.06
N ASN A 153 -17.51 -5.58 7.55
CA ASN A 153 -17.17 -4.77 6.39
C ASN A 153 -16.63 -5.69 5.30
N ASN A 154 -17.51 -6.03 4.36
CA ASN A 154 -17.16 -6.81 3.18
C ASN A 154 -16.87 -5.85 2.01
N PHE A 155 -15.59 -5.71 1.65
CA PHE A 155 -15.18 -4.93 0.50
C PHE A 155 -15.05 -5.81 -0.73
N GLU A 156 -15.66 -5.39 -1.83
CA GLU A 156 -15.50 -6.02 -3.14
C GLU A 156 -14.86 -5.00 -4.09
N LEU A 157 -13.70 -5.36 -4.64
CA LEU A 157 -13.05 -4.64 -5.73
C LEU A 157 -13.38 -5.35 -7.04
N ILE A 158 -13.97 -4.62 -7.98
CA ILE A 158 -14.27 -5.12 -9.32
C ILE A 158 -13.39 -4.38 -10.31
N PHE A 159 -12.54 -5.13 -11.01
CA PHE A 159 -11.58 -4.63 -11.97
C PHE A 159 -12.10 -4.87 -13.39
N TYR A 160 -12.15 -3.84 -14.22
CA TYR A 160 -12.60 -3.92 -15.60
C TYR A 160 -11.45 -3.64 -16.55
N GLY A 161 -11.13 -4.62 -17.40
CA GLY A 161 -10.06 -4.52 -18.37
C GLY A 161 -10.51 -3.89 -19.70
N PRO A 162 -9.62 -3.18 -20.41
CA PRO A 162 -9.92 -2.53 -21.70
C PRO A 162 -10.47 -3.46 -22.80
N GLN A 163 -10.27 -4.79 -22.67
CA GLN A 163 -10.74 -5.80 -23.62
C GLN A 163 -11.99 -6.54 -23.10
N GLY A 164 -12.69 -5.99 -22.10
CA GLY A 164 -13.87 -6.59 -21.50
C GLY A 164 -13.58 -7.64 -20.42
N GLN A 165 -12.35 -7.68 -19.90
CA GLN A 165 -12.03 -8.54 -18.75
C GLN A 165 -12.75 -8.05 -17.50
N VAL A 166 -13.11 -8.97 -16.61
CA VAL A 166 -13.62 -8.64 -15.27
C VAL A 166 -12.95 -9.53 -14.24
N GLU A 167 -12.30 -8.92 -13.27
CA GLU A 167 -11.74 -9.60 -12.10
C GLU A 167 -12.41 -9.08 -10.82
N ARG A 168 -12.55 -9.96 -9.82
CA ARG A 168 -13.15 -9.61 -8.54
C ARG A 168 -12.21 -10.03 -7.42
N LYS A 169 -11.98 -9.11 -6.47
CA LYS A 169 -11.26 -9.36 -5.23
C LYS A 169 -12.17 -8.98 -4.07
N THR A 170 -12.16 -9.80 -3.03
CA THR A 170 -12.95 -9.54 -1.82
C THR A 170 -12.03 -9.47 -0.62
N GLU A 171 -12.23 -8.47 0.23
CA GLU A 171 -11.52 -8.28 1.48
C GLU A 171 -12.52 -8.10 2.62
N TYR A 172 -12.33 -8.85 3.70
CA TYR A 172 -13.25 -8.88 4.82
C TYR A 172 -12.59 -8.33 6.08
N TYR A 173 -13.25 -7.38 6.72
CA TYR A 173 -12.84 -6.81 8.00
C TYR A 173 -14.00 -6.85 8.99
N PHE A 174 -13.73 -7.38 10.18
CA PHE A 174 -14.68 -7.39 11.29
C PHE A 174 -14.26 -6.43 12.38
N ILE A 175 -15.16 -5.52 12.75
CA ILE A 175 -14.93 -4.50 13.78
C ILE A 175 -15.92 -4.70 14.92
N ASP A 176 -15.48 -5.33 16.00
CA ASP A 176 -16.26 -5.58 17.22
C ASP A 176 -15.81 -4.71 18.40
N GLY A 177 -14.74 -3.94 18.24
CA GLY A 177 -14.20 -3.11 19.30
C GLY A 177 -12.83 -2.55 18.94
N ASN A 178 -12.02 -2.32 19.98
CA ASN A 178 -10.65 -1.86 19.79
C ASN A 178 -9.78 -2.97 19.22
N GLN A 179 -8.90 -2.64 18.30
CA GLN A 179 -8.09 -3.66 17.62
C GLN A 179 -6.93 -4.17 18.45
N LEU A 180 -6.53 -3.39 19.44
CA LEU A 180 -5.54 -3.77 20.44
C LEU A 180 -6.26 -3.98 21.76
N ALA A 181 -6.20 -5.21 22.26
CA ALA A 181 -6.68 -5.51 23.60
C ALA A 181 -5.85 -4.76 24.65
N GLN A 182 -6.33 -4.71 25.89
CA GLN A 182 -5.60 -4.09 26.98
C GLN A 182 -4.17 -4.63 27.08
N GLY A 183 -3.19 -3.73 26.96
CA GLY A 183 -1.77 -4.06 27.08
C GLY A 183 -1.11 -4.50 25.77
N GLU A 184 -1.87 -4.79 24.71
CA GLU A 184 -1.32 -5.06 23.39
C GLU A 184 -0.73 -3.80 22.76
N ALA A 185 0.29 -3.99 21.94
CA ALA A 185 0.98 -2.91 21.26
C ALA A 185 1.30 -3.29 19.81
N ALA A 186 1.08 -2.34 18.91
CA ALA A 186 1.47 -2.44 17.51
C ALA A 186 2.45 -1.32 17.14
N TYR A 187 3.29 -1.59 16.17
CA TYR A 187 4.22 -0.62 15.61
C TYR A 187 4.44 -0.91 14.13
N GLU A 188 4.78 0.15 13.41
CA GLU A 188 5.31 0.08 12.05
C GLU A 188 6.37 1.15 11.88
N ILE A 189 7.48 0.78 11.26
CA ILE A 189 8.64 1.64 11.06
C ILE A 189 9.11 1.47 9.63
N SER A 190 9.40 2.58 8.96
CA SER A 190 9.93 2.59 7.60
C SER A 190 11.06 3.61 7.43
N VAL A 191 12.01 3.28 6.57
CA VAL A 191 12.99 4.22 6.04
C VAL A 191 13.05 4.04 4.52
N SER A 192 12.80 5.10 3.77
CA SER A 192 12.75 5.07 2.30
C SER A 192 13.32 6.33 1.68
N GLU A 193 13.87 6.20 0.47
CA GLU A 193 14.23 7.33 -0.39
C GLU A 193 13.05 7.56 -1.36
N GLN A 194 12.19 8.51 -1.03
CA GLN A 194 11.02 8.86 -1.82
C GLN A 194 11.44 9.39 -3.18
N GLY A 195 10.62 9.14 -4.21
CA GLY A 195 10.88 9.61 -5.58
C GLY A 195 11.93 8.79 -6.35
N LYS A 196 12.47 7.72 -5.75
CA LYS A 196 13.37 6.77 -6.40
C LYS A 196 12.83 5.34 -6.31
N GLN A 197 12.98 4.63 -7.42
CA GLN A 197 12.64 3.21 -7.54
C GLN A 197 13.92 2.36 -7.55
N LEU A 198 13.80 1.05 -7.37
CA LEU A 198 14.94 0.13 -7.43
C LEU A 198 15.57 0.03 -8.83
N LEU A 199 14.74 -0.01 -9.88
CA LEU A 199 15.19 -0.29 -11.25
C LEU A 199 14.97 0.89 -12.21
N GLY A 200 14.12 1.85 -11.85
CA GLY A 200 13.67 2.94 -12.71
C GLY A 200 14.57 4.19 -12.70
N SER A 201 14.36 5.04 -13.71
CA SER A 201 14.98 6.36 -13.80
C SER A 201 14.33 7.35 -12.82
N GLU A 202 15.09 8.32 -12.30
CA GLU A 202 14.60 9.33 -11.34
C GLU A 202 13.36 10.06 -11.89
N SER A 203 12.17 9.72 -11.38
CA SER A 203 10.92 10.19 -12.00
C SER A 203 10.53 11.62 -11.59
N ASN A 204 11.20 12.20 -10.58
CA ASN A 204 11.11 13.64 -10.28
C ASN A 204 12.14 14.03 -9.20
N THR A 205 13.22 14.74 -9.56
CA THR A 205 14.26 15.16 -8.58
C THR A 205 13.71 16.08 -7.49
N GLN A 206 12.69 16.90 -7.79
CA GLN A 206 12.08 17.84 -6.84
C GLN A 206 11.32 17.18 -5.68
N GLN A 207 10.96 15.90 -5.79
CA GLN A 207 10.28 15.14 -4.73
C GLN A 207 11.18 14.07 -4.12
N SER A 208 12.45 14.01 -4.54
CA SER A 208 13.42 13.05 -4.02
C SER A 208 13.82 13.42 -2.60
N GLY A 209 13.85 12.43 -1.70
CA GLY A 209 14.28 12.68 -0.34
C GLY A 209 14.17 11.48 0.58
N TRP A 210 15.04 11.42 1.57
CA TRP A 210 14.98 10.40 2.61
C TRP A 210 13.80 10.69 3.55
N LEU A 211 13.00 9.67 3.82
CA LEU A 211 11.88 9.71 4.75
C LEU A 211 12.06 8.59 5.76
N ALA A 212 12.11 8.94 7.04
CA ALA A 212 12.01 8.01 8.14
C ALA A 212 10.69 8.25 8.86
N ALA A 213 9.91 7.20 9.05
CA ALA A 213 8.62 7.28 9.72
C ALA A 213 8.45 6.10 10.68
N GLY A 214 7.79 6.36 11.80
CA GLY A 214 7.52 5.35 12.80
C GLY A 214 6.22 5.68 13.52
N ARG A 215 5.40 4.64 13.69
CA ARG A 215 4.15 4.70 14.43
C ARG A 215 4.15 3.62 15.50
N TYR A 216 3.61 3.97 16.66
CA TYR A 216 3.41 3.07 17.77
C TYR A 216 2.00 3.26 18.33
N GLU A 217 1.32 2.16 18.59
CA GLU A 217 -0.03 2.11 19.13
C GLU A 217 -0.10 1.16 20.32
N ARG A 218 -0.93 1.49 21.31
CA ARG A 218 -1.11 0.68 22.51
C ARG A 218 -2.55 0.70 23.00
N GLY A 219 -3.08 -0.48 23.29
CA GLY A 219 -4.35 -0.66 23.98
C GLY A 219 -4.20 -0.30 25.46
N LEU A 220 -4.88 0.76 25.91
CA LEU A 220 -4.95 1.15 27.32
C LEU A 220 -6.01 0.34 28.07
N THR A 221 -7.12 0.08 27.40
CA THR A 221 -8.21 -0.82 27.81
C THR A 221 -8.73 -1.54 26.55
N ASP A 222 -9.64 -2.49 26.72
CA ASP A 222 -10.27 -3.19 25.58
C ASP A 222 -11.13 -2.27 24.69
N ASN A 223 -11.40 -1.04 25.14
CA ASN A 223 -12.21 -0.05 24.43
C ASN A 223 -11.43 1.20 24.04
N ILE A 224 -10.19 1.37 24.51
CA ILE A 224 -9.39 2.58 24.32
C ILE A 224 -7.98 2.19 23.87
N ALA A 225 -7.60 2.60 22.66
CA ALA A 225 -6.21 2.64 22.21
C ALA A 225 -5.73 4.07 22.07
N ILE A 226 -4.42 4.25 22.24
CA ILE A 226 -3.73 5.49 21.87
C ILE A 226 -2.63 5.17 20.88
N TYR A 227 -2.39 6.08 19.94
CA TYR A 227 -1.26 6.02 19.03
C TYR A 227 -0.43 7.30 19.08
N THR A 228 0.84 7.12 18.78
CA THR A 228 1.79 8.20 18.51
C THR A 228 2.58 7.87 17.27
N GLY A 229 2.93 8.88 16.49
CA GLY A 229 3.70 8.70 15.27
C GLY A 229 4.57 9.91 14.98
N ALA A 230 5.71 9.67 14.37
CA ALA A 230 6.61 10.71 13.91
C ALA A 230 7.13 10.37 12.52
N MET A 231 7.30 11.39 11.68
CA MET A 231 8.04 11.30 10.43
C MET A 231 9.00 12.48 10.28
N ALA A 232 10.14 12.19 9.69
CA ALA A 232 11.12 13.16 9.26
C ALA A 232 11.44 12.90 7.79
N GLN A 233 11.32 13.92 6.95
CA GLN A 233 11.62 13.86 5.53
C GLN A 233 12.63 14.94 5.16
N LYS A 234 13.72 14.55 4.52
CA LYS A 234 14.76 15.44 4.00
C LYS A 234 14.73 15.41 2.47
N ARG A 235 14.30 16.51 1.86
CA ARG A 235 14.29 16.74 0.40
C ARG A 235 15.43 17.66 0.01
N GLU A 236 15.67 17.80 -1.29
CA GLU A 236 16.64 18.76 -1.80
C GLU A 236 16.15 20.20 -1.54
N GLY A 237 16.72 20.85 -0.52
CA GLY A 237 16.42 22.23 -0.13
C GLY A 237 15.42 22.40 1.01
N ASP A 238 14.69 21.36 1.41
CA ASP A 238 13.67 21.42 2.47
C ASP A 238 13.73 20.22 3.42
N GLU A 239 13.44 20.47 4.70
CA GLU A 239 13.24 19.44 5.71
C GLU A 239 11.82 19.55 6.28
N PHE A 240 11.12 18.42 6.37
CA PHE A 240 9.76 18.33 6.87
C PHE A 240 9.71 17.37 8.05
N TYR A 241 9.10 17.81 9.14
CA TYR A 241 8.88 17.00 10.34
C TYR A 241 7.41 17.02 10.70
N GLN A 242 6.84 15.86 11.00
CA GLN A 242 5.46 15.74 11.43
C GLN A 242 5.37 14.79 12.62
N PHE A 243 4.56 15.18 13.60
CA PHE A 243 4.22 14.39 14.76
C PHE A 243 2.70 14.23 14.80
N ALA A 244 2.23 13.05 15.16
CA ALA A 244 0.82 12.75 15.32
C ALA A 244 0.60 12.03 16.65
N PHE A 245 -0.50 12.37 17.31
CA PHE A 245 -1.02 11.64 18.46
C PHE A 245 -2.53 11.52 18.27
N GLY A 246 -3.09 10.38 18.64
CA GLY A 246 -4.53 10.19 18.61
C GLY A 246 -4.96 9.02 19.48
N SER A 247 -6.27 8.85 19.56
CA SER A 247 -6.90 7.80 20.34
C SER A 247 -8.07 7.20 19.57
N ASN A 248 -8.21 5.89 19.63
CA ASN A 248 -9.39 5.17 19.19
C ASN A 248 -10.22 4.79 20.42
N ILE A 249 -11.52 5.11 20.41
CA ILE A 249 -12.45 4.83 21.51
C ILE A 249 -13.68 4.13 20.93
N ASN A 250 -13.94 2.91 21.37
CA ASN A 250 -15.15 2.17 21.02
C ASN A 250 -16.12 2.15 22.21
N LEU A 251 -17.26 2.83 22.04
CA LEU A 251 -18.24 3.07 23.11
C LEU A 251 -19.35 2.01 23.19
N PHE A 252 -19.29 0.97 22.37
CA PHE A 252 -20.32 -0.06 22.28
C PHE A 252 -19.71 -1.45 22.51
N GLU A 253 -20.26 -2.17 23.48
CA GLU A 253 -20.12 -3.61 23.71
C GLU A 253 -21.31 -4.36 23.11
#